data_AF-A0A2X3L0K4-F1
#
_entry.id   AF-A0A2X3L0K4-F1
#
_cell.length_a   1.000
_cell.length_b   1.000
_cell.length_c   1.000
_cell.angle_alpha   90.00
_cell.angle_beta   90.00
_cell.angle_gamma   90.00
#
_symmetry.space_group_name_H-M   'P 1'
#
loop_
_entity.id
_entity.type
_entity.pdbx_description
1 polymer ?
#
loop_
_entity_poly.entity_id
_entity_poly.type
_entity_poly.pdbx_seq_one_letter_code
_entity_poly.pdbx_strand_id
1 'polypeptide(L)'
;MEEVAAIKDIGNYFDRAEYIKWKSFRDTDDSRYIGLVMPRVLGRLPYGPDTVPVRSFNYVEEVKGPDHDKYLWNNASFAFASNMVRSFINNGWCVQIRGPQAGGAVQDLPIHLYDLGTGNQVKIPSEVMIPETREFEFANLGFIPLSYYKNRDYACFFSANSTQKPALYDTADATAEQPDQRPPAVHLPVVPHCALPEAYPA
;
A
#
# COMPACT_ATOMS: atom_id res chain seq x y z
N MET A 1 -9.08 13.05 0.82
CA MET A 1 -8.13 12.20 1.60
C MET A 1 -7.38 12.97 2.68
N GLU A 2 -7.16 14.28 2.55
CA GLU A 2 -6.47 15.05 3.60
C GLU A 2 -7.22 15.04 4.94
N GLU A 3 -8.54 15.11 4.90
CA GLU A 3 -9.40 14.98 6.10
C GLU A 3 -9.22 13.64 6.81
N VAL A 4 -8.98 12.56 6.06
CA VAL A 4 -8.75 11.21 6.62
C VAL A 4 -7.41 11.18 7.38
N ALA A 5 -6.39 11.88 6.88
CA ALA A 5 -5.14 12.07 7.61
C ALA A 5 -5.23 13.11 8.74
N ALA A 6 -6.29 13.90 8.82
CA ALA A 6 -6.52 14.82 9.93
C ALA A 6 -7.23 14.16 11.13
N ILE A 7 -7.85 12.99 10.94
CA ILE A 7 -8.48 12.23 12.04
C ILE A 7 -7.41 11.89 13.09
N LYS A 8 -7.65 12.27 14.35
CA LYS A 8 -6.68 12.05 15.44
C LYS A 8 -6.63 10.59 15.92
N ASP A 9 -7.80 9.96 15.99
CA ASP A 9 -7.96 8.59 16.47
C ASP A 9 -8.87 7.85 15.49
N ILE A 10 -8.24 7.02 14.65
CA ILE A 10 -8.92 6.31 13.58
C ILE A 10 -9.72 5.14 14.18
N GLY A 11 -9.21 4.49 15.24
CA GLY A 11 -9.92 3.39 15.91
C GLY A 11 -11.28 3.83 16.44
N ASN A 12 -11.30 4.90 17.25
CA ASN A 12 -12.54 5.47 17.79
C ASN A 12 -13.46 6.03 16.69
N TYR A 13 -12.90 6.47 15.56
CA TYR A 13 -13.71 6.94 14.43
C TYR A 13 -14.52 5.80 13.80
N PHE A 14 -13.92 4.61 13.65
CA PHE A 14 -14.61 3.41 13.18
C PHE A 14 -15.55 2.80 14.23
N ASP A 15 -15.54 3.28 15.47
CA ASP A 15 -16.48 2.82 16.51
C ASP A 15 -17.88 3.39 16.42
N ARG A 16 -18.07 4.43 15.59
CA ARG A 16 -19.37 5.07 15.35
C ARG A 16 -20.40 4.10 14.76
N ALA A 17 -21.68 4.38 15.05
CA ALA A 17 -22.79 3.56 14.57
C ALA A 17 -22.87 3.45 13.02
N GLU A 18 -22.32 4.43 12.31
CA GLU A 18 -22.23 4.45 10.85
C GLU A 18 -21.44 3.25 10.28
N TYR A 19 -20.51 2.69 11.06
CA TYR A 19 -19.63 1.59 10.65
C TYR A 19 -20.08 0.22 11.17
N ILE A 20 -21.31 0.07 11.70
CA ILE A 20 -21.81 -1.22 12.21
C ILE A 20 -21.75 -2.31 11.13
N LYS A 21 -22.15 -1.99 9.88
CA LYS A 21 -22.07 -2.94 8.76
C LYS A 21 -20.64 -3.32 8.40
N TRP A 22 -19.71 -2.36 8.49
CA TRP A 22 -18.29 -2.61 8.25
C TRP A 22 -17.73 -3.56 9.30
N LYS A 23 -17.99 -3.33 10.58
CA LYS A 23 -17.59 -4.23 11.68
C LYS A 23 -18.13 -5.64 11.47
N SER A 24 -19.44 -5.76 11.20
CA SER A 24 -20.07 -7.05 10.94
C SER A 24 -19.46 -7.78 9.73
N PHE A 25 -19.04 -7.05 8.69
CA PHE A 25 -18.36 -7.63 7.55
C PHE A 25 -16.97 -8.15 7.93
N ARG A 26 -16.18 -7.40 8.72
CA ARG A 26 -14.85 -7.85 9.18
C ARG A 26 -14.89 -9.08 10.09
N ASP A 27 -16.01 -9.34 10.74
CA ASP A 27 -16.22 -10.54 11.58
C ASP A 27 -16.57 -11.80 10.76
N THR A 28 -16.85 -11.67 9.45
CA THR A 28 -17.13 -12.81 8.57
C THR A 28 -15.85 -13.56 8.18
N ASP A 29 -15.96 -14.86 7.89
CA ASP A 29 -14.80 -15.65 7.44
C ASP A 29 -14.29 -15.20 6.06
N ASP A 30 -15.22 -14.82 5.17
CA ASP A 30 -14.95 -14.41 3.79
C ASP A 30 -14.11 -13.13 3.68
N SER A 31 -14.13 -12.29 4.72
CA SER A 31 -13.36 -11.03 4.77
C SER A 31 -11.84 -11.24 4.72
N ARG A 32 -11.35 -12.47 4.93
CA ARG A 32 -9.94 -12.85 4.79
C ARG A 32 -9.41 -12.77 3.36
N TYR A 33 -10.30 -12.88 2.38
CA TYR A 33 -9.94 -12.86 0.96
C TYR A 33 -9.98 -11.45 0.36
N ILE A 34 -10.36 -10.45 1.17
CA ILE A 34 -10.56 -9.08 0.72
C ILE A 34 -9.47 -8.22 1.36
N GLY A 35 -8.71 -7.52 0.53
CA GLY A 35 -7.73 -6.51 0.95
C GLY A 35 -8.10 -5.17 0.32
N LEU A 36 -8.18 -4.12 1.14
CA LEU A 36 -8.51 -2.76 0.68
C LEU A 36 -7.27 -1.88 0.70
N VAL A 37 -6.84 -1.42 -0.47
CA VAL A 37 -5.60 -0.65 -0.63
C VAL A 37 -5.88 0.86 -0.64
N MET A 38 -5.04 1.64 0.02
CA MET A 38 -5.14 3.11 0.10
C MET A 38 -3.77 3.77 0.24
N PRO A 39 -3.58 5.08 -0.01
CA PRO A 39 -4.45 6.00 -0.76
C PRO A 39 -4.28 5.82 -2.29
N ARG A 40 -4.95 6.64 -3.11
CA ARG A 40 -4.69 6.64 -4.56
C ARG A 40 -3.27 7.17 -4.85
N VAL A 41 -2.71 6.75 -5.99
CA VAL A 41 -1.38 7.13 -6.47
C VAL A 41 -1.46 7.92 -7.76
N LEU A 42 -0.46 8.76 -8.03
CA LEU A 42 -0.42 9.56 -9.24
C LEU A 42 -0.22 8.66 -10.45
N GLY A 43 -1.18 8.71 -11.38
CA GLY A 43 -1.17 7.86 -12.56
C GLY A 43 -0.29 8.38 -13.70
N ARG A 44 -0.17 9.71 -13.80
CA ARG A 44 0.52 10.39 -14.90
C ARG A 44 1.01 11.76 -14.43
N LEU A 45 2.13 12.22 -15.00
CA LEU A 45 2.58 13.61 -14.87
C LEU A 45 1.70 14.56 -15.71
N PRO A 46 1.34 15.72 -15.16
CA PRO A 46 0.55 16.72 -15.89
C PRO A 46 1.27 17.15 -17.16
N TYR A 47 0.51 17.46 -18.21
CA TYR A 47 1.06 17.92 -19.48
C TYR A 47 1.62 19.32 -19.34
N GLY A 48 2.79 19.55 -19.94
CA GLY A 48 3.46 20.83 -19.91
C GLY A 48 4.78 20.79 -20.67
N PRO A 49 5.31 21.96 -21.06
CA PRO A 49 6.59 22.04 -21.77
C PRO A 49 7.76 21.51 -20.93
N ASP A 50 7.69 21.69 -19.61
CA ASP A 50 8.74 21.28 -18.66
C ASP A 50 8.59 19.82 -18.18
N THR A 51 7.44 19.19 -18.44
CA THR A 51 7.11 17.84 -17.98
C THR A 51 6.90 16.90 -19.17
N VAL A 52 5.65 16.73 -19.61
CA VAL A 52 5.27 15.87 -20.74
C VAL A 52 4.67 16.77 -21.83
N PRO A 53 5.42 17.11 -22.89
CA PRO A 53 4.92 17.98 -23.94
C PRO A 53 3.99 17.25 -24.90
N VAL A 54 2.95 17.94 -25.36
CA VAL A 54 2.05 17.46 -26.42
C VAL A 54 2.66 17.82 -27.78
N ARG A 55 2.68 16.88 -28.73
CA ARG A 55 3.35 17.06 -30.03
C ARG A 55 2.63 18.02 -30.98
N SER A 56 1.29 18.07 -30.93
CA SER A 56 0.47 18.76 -31.93
C SER A 56 0.17 20.22 -31.60
N PHE A 57 0.14 20.58 -30.33
CA PHE A 57 -0.16 21.94 -29.87
C PHE A 57 0.46 22.18 -28.49
N ASN A 58 0.69 23.44 -28.17
CA ASN A 58 1.20 23.81 -26.85
C ASN A 58 0.07 23.70 -25.82
N TYR A 59 0.09 22.62 -25.05
CA TYR A 59 -0.87 22.38 -23.96
C TYR A 59 -0.15 22.42 -22.62
N VAL A 60 -0.72 23.18 -21.69
CA VAL A 60 -0.26 23.27 -20.31
C VAL A 60 -1.45 22.93 -19.41
N GLU A 61 -1.33 21.82 -18.69
CA GLU A 61 -2.35 21.34 -17.77
C GLU A 61 -2.27 22.15 -16.47
N GLU A 62 -3.35 22.88 -16.15
CA GLU A 62 -3.38 23.79 -15.01
C GLU A 62 -3.66 23.04 -13.69
N VAL A 63 -2.68 22.28 -13.22
CA VAL A 63 -2.73 21.52 -11.95
C VAL A 63 -2.07 22.24 -10.76
N LYS A 64 -1.55 23.45 -10.99
CA LYS A 64 -0.90 24.26 -9.96
C LYS A 64 -1.96 24.75 -8.98
N GLY A 65 -1.71 24.60 -7.69
CA GLY A 65 -2.59 25.05 -6.61
C GLY A 65 -2.87 24.00 -5.55
N PRO A 66 -3.76 24.32 -4.59
CA PRO A 66 -4.15 23.43 -3.50
C PRO A 66 -5.14 22.34 -3.93
N ASP A 67 -5.71 22.42 -5.14
CA ASP A 67 -6.69 21.43 -5.61
C ASP A 67 -5.98 20.15 -6.10
N HIS A 68 -6.03 19.12 -5.27
CA HIS A 68 -5.43 17.82 -5.59
C HIS A 68 -6.24 17.05 -6.64
N ASP A 69 -7.53 17.37 -6.80
CA ASP A 69 -8.45 16.66 -7.71
C ASP A 69 -8.17 16.93 -9.19
N LYS A 70 -7.34 17.93 -9.51
CA LYS A 70 -6.90 18.20 -10.89
C LYS A 70 -5.89 17.19 -11.41
N TYR A 71 -5.26 16.43 -10.51
CA TYR A 71 -4.32 15.37 -10.89
C TYR A 71 -5.05 14.08 -11.26
N LEU A 72 -4.46 13.30 -12.16
CA LEU A 72 -4.97 11.99 -12.51
C LEU A 72 -4.57 10.95 -11.45
N TRP A 73 -5.49 10.65 -10.54
CA TRP A 73 -5.31 9.64 -9.50
C TRP A 73 -5.71 8.24 -10.00
N ASN A 74 -4.80 7.28 -9.84
CA ASN A 74 -5.01 5.87 -10.11
C ASN A 74 -5.19 5.07 -8.81
N ASN A 75 -5.91 3.95 -8.91
CA ASN A 75 -6.10 3.05 -7.78
C ASN A 75 -4.77 2.38 -7.39
N ALA A 76 -4.39 2.45 -6.11
CA ALA A 76 -3.19 1.80 -5.61
C ALA A 76 -3.26 0.27 -5.62
N SER A 77 -4.44 -0.33 -5.82
CA SER A 77 -4.59 -1.77 -6.04
C SER A 77 -3.77 -2.27 -7.23
N PHE A 78 -3.60 -1.44 -8.28
CA PHE A 78 -2.74 -1.80 -9.42
C PHE A 78 -1.26 -1.88 -9.02
N ALA A 79 -0.81 -0.96 -8.16
CA ALA A 79 0.56 -0.97 -7.63
C ALA A 79 0.79 -2.13 -6.65
N PHE A 80 -0.23 -2.53 -5.89
CA PHE A 80 -0.16 -3.71 -5.04
C PHE A 80 -0.13 -5.00 -5.87
N ALA A 81 -0.99 -5.10 -6.88
CA ALA A 81 -1.03 -6.24 -7.80
C ALA A 81 0.27 -6.41 -8.58
N SER A 82 0.91 -5.30 -9.02
CA SER A 82 2.22 -5.39 -9.70
C SER A 82 3.30 -5.97 -8.79
N ASN A 83 3.30 -5.64 -7.49
CA ASN A 83 4.18 -6.27 -6.51
C ASN A 83 3.91 -7.77 -6.35
N MET A 84 2.63 -8.19 -6.33
CA MET A 84 2.27 -9.62 -6.30
C MET A 84 2.81 -10.36 -7.53
N VAL A 85 2.61 -9.79 -8.73
CA VAL A 85 3.10 -10.38 -9.98
C VAL A 85 4.63 -10.45 -9.97
N ARG A 86 5.32 -9.38 -9.54
CA ARG A 86 6.78 -9.37 -9.40
C ARG A 86 7.27 -10.45 -8.44
N SER A 87 6.60 -10.62 -7.31
CA SER A 87 6.89 -11.65 -6.31
C SER A 87 6.76 -13.06 -6.90
N PHE A 88 5.68 -13.30 -7.64
CA PHE A 88 5.43 -14.56 -8.33
C PHE A 88 6.47 -14.86 -9.41
N ILE A 89 6.83 -13.87 -10.24
CA ILE A 89 7.86 -14.05 -11.27
C ILE A 89 9.22 -14.41 -10.65
N ASN A 90 9.61 -13.75 -9.55
CA ASN A 90 10.92 -13.93 -8.95
C ASN A 90 11.04 -15.23 -8.14
N ASN A 91 9.99 -15.61 -7.40
CA ASN A 91 10.06 -16.70 -6.42
C ASN A 91 9.10 -17.87 -6.71
N GLY A 92 8.21 -17.75 -7.69
CA GLY A 92 7.10 -18.69 -7.92
C GLY A 92 5.93 -18.54 -6.93
N TRP A 93 6.04 -17.66 -5.94
CA TRP A 93 5.04 -17.47 -4.88
C TRP A 93 4.89 -15.99 -4.50
N CYS A 94 3.67 -15.57 -4.12
CA CYS A 94 3.35 -14.20 -3.73
C CYS A 94 3.66 -13.89 -2.25
N VAL A 95 4.85 -14.24 -1.77
CA VAL A 95 5.21 -14.06 -0.34
C VAL A 95 5.91 -12.72 -0.10
N GLN A 96 6.73 -12.28 -1.06
CA GLN A 96 7.50 -11.04 -0.99
C GLN A 96 6.69 -9.88 -1.57
N ILE A 97 5.69 -9.41 -0.83
CA ILE A 97 4.76 -8.35 -1.25
C ILE A 97 4.66 -7.19 -0.25
N ARG A 98 5.42 -7.26 0.86
CA ARG A 98 5.40 -6.30 1.96
C ARG A 98 6.81 -5.94 2.41
N GLY A 99 6.99 -4.74 2.93
CA GLY A 99 8.27 -4.21 3.38
C GLY A 99 9.16 -3.68 2.25
N PRO A 100 10.04 -2.70 2.52
CA PRO A 100 10.78 -1.96 1.50
C PRO A 100 11.81 -2.83 0.77
N GLN A 101 12.43 -3.77 1.49
CA GLN A 101 13.41 -4.72 0.92
C GLN A 101 12.80 -6.09 0.58
N ALA A 102 11.61 -6.38 1.09
CA ALA A 102 10.93 -7.68 0.94
C ALA A 102 9.83 -7.65 -0.13
N GLY A 103 9.98 -6.79 -1.15
CA GLY A 103 9.14 -6.78 -2.35
C GLY A 103 7.90 -5.89 -2.28
N GLY A 104 7.66 -5.19 -1.17
CA GLY A 104 6.55 -4.23 -1.01
C GLY A 104 6.81 -2.82 -1.55
N ALA A 105 8.04 -2.53 -1.99
CA ALA A 105 8.39 -1.23 -2.58
C ALA A 105 7.83 -1.08 -4.00
N VAL A 106 7.05 -0.02 -4.20
CA VAL A 106 6.57 0.52 -5.48
C VAL A 106 7.54 1.61 -5.92
N GLN A 107 8.26 1.32 -7.01
CA GLN A 107 9.27 2.21 -7.58
C GLN A 107 8.69 3.00 -8.75
N ASP A 108 9.40 4.05 -9.17
CA ASP A 108 9.09 4.83 -10.38
C ASP A 108 7.69 5.46 -10.37
N LEU A 109 7.27 5.95 -9.21
CA LEU A 109 6.04 6.73 -9.13
C LEU A 109 6.27 8.12 -9.75
N PRO A 110 5.30 8.65 -10.52
CA PRO A 110 5.41 9.99 -11.10
C PRO A 110 5.62 11.06 -10.02
N ILE A 111 6.71 11.82 -10.12
CA ILE A 111 7.00 12.96 -9.23
C ILE A 111 6.88 14.26 -10.01
N HIS A 112 5.89 15.08 -9.66
CA HIS A 112 5.70 16.39 -10.29
C HIS A 112 6.42 17.48 -9.49
N LEU A 113 7.38 18.16 -10.13
CA LEU A 113 8.05 19.35 -9.60
C LEU A 113 7.35 20.59 -10.14
N TYR A 114 6.94 21.50 -9.24
CA TYR A 114 6.31 22.74 -9.64
C TYR A 114 6.81 23.92 -8.80
N ASP A 115 6.91 25.08 -9.44
CA ASP A 115 7.31 26.33 -8.79
C ASP A 115 6.08 27.17 -8.40
N LEU A 116 6.06 27.62 -7.16
CA LEU A 116 5.06 28.52 -6.57
C LEU A 116 5.63 29.92 -6.29
N GLY A 117 6.79 30.26 -6.84
CA GLY A 117 7.48 31.54 -6.62
C GLY A 117 8.33 31.59 -5.35
N THR A 118 8.35 30.51 -4.56
CA THR A 118 9.23 30.31 -3.39
C THR A 118 10.29 29.23 -3.63
N GLY A 119 10.40 28.74 -4.86
CA GLY A 119 11.28 27.65 -5.28
C GLY A 119 10.51 26.40 -5.69
N ASN A 120 11.25 25.43 -6.24
CA ASN A 120 10.69 24.16 -6.69
C ASN A 120 10.17 23.34 -5.51
N GLN A 121 8.87 23.10 -5.49
CA GLN A 121 8.22 22.19 -4.56
C GLN A 121 7.93 20.86 -5.24
N VAL A 122 8.05 19.78 -4.47
CA VAL A 122 7.79 18.42 -4.91
C VAL A 122 6.35 18.06 -4.55
N LYS A 123 5.53 17.73 -5.54
CA LYS A 123 4.22 17.11 -5.29
C LYS A 123 4.44 15.66 -4.84
N ILE A 124 3.78 15.27 -3.75
CA ILE A 124 3.77 13.88 -3.30
C ILE A 124 3.06 12.99 -4.34
N PRO A 125 3.59 11.79 -4.65
CA PRO A 125 3.01 10.88 -5.63
C PRO A 125 1.80 10.11 -5.10
N SER A 126 1.49 10.20 -3.81
CA SER A 126 0.27 9.71 -3.18
C SER A 126 -0.66 10.88 -2.84
N GLU A 127 -1.97 10.64 -2.73
CA GLU A 127 -2.90 11.71 -2.35
C GLU A 127 -2.61 12.33 -0.98
N VAL A 128 -2.10 11.50 -0.09
CA VAL A 128 -1.76 11.86 1.27
C VAL A 128 -0.53 11.09 1.72
N MET A 129 0.28 11.73 2.55
CA MET A 129 1.43 11.09 3.17
C MET A 129 0.98 10.37 4.45
N ILE A 130 1.09 9.04 4.47
CA ILE A 130 0.78 8.22 5.65
C ILE A 130 2.09 7.90 6.37
N PRO A 131 2.32 8.44 7.58
CA PRO A 131 3.47 8.07 8.40
C PRO A 131 3.31 6.64 8.92
N GLU A 132 4.43 6.02 9.29
CA GLU A 132 4.49 4.63 9.77
C GLU A 132 3.59 4.35 10.98
N THR A 133 3.44 5.32 11.90
CA THR A 133 2.53 5.16 13.04
C THR A 133 1.06 5.02 12.62
N ARG A 134 0.63 5.78 11.60
CA ARG A 134 -0.72 5.68 11.04
C ARG A 134 -0.91 4.48 10.14
N GLU A 135 0.15 4.06 9.44
CA GLU A 135 0.18 2.82 8.67
C GLU A 135 -0.30 1.67 9.55
N PHE A 136 0.27 1.54 10.75
CA PHE A 136 -0.11 0.51 11.71
C PHE A 136 -1.58 0.61 12.17
N GLU A 137 -2.08 1.83 12.43
CA GLU A 137 -3.49 2.03 12.80
C GLU A 137 -4.45 1.60 11.69
N PHE A 138 -4.13 1.94 10.42
CA PHE A 138 -4.93 1.51 9.27
C PHE A 138 -4.84 -0.01 9.02
N ALA A 139 -3.66 -0.60 9.22
CA ALA A 139 -3.45 -2.04 9.11
C ALA A 139 -4.33 -2.82 10.09
N ASN A 140 -4.40 -2.38 11.36
CA ASN A 140 -5.29 -2.98 12.38
C ASN A 140 -6.78 -2.86 12.03
N LEU A 141 -7.14 -1.88 11.20
CA LEU A 141 -8.50 -1.69 10.70
C LEU A 141 -8.80 -2.51 9.44
N GLY A 142 -7.83 -3.28 8.93
CA GLY A 142 -7.98 -4.15 7.77
C GLY A 142 -7.74 -3.44 6.44
N PHE A 143 -6.99 -2.34 6.44
CA PHE A 143 -6.55 -1.66 5.24
C PHE A 143 -5.09 -1.97 4.92
N ILE A 144 -4.72 -1.83 3.64
CA ILE A 144 -3.36 -1.98 3.13
C ILE A 144 -2.87 -0.58 2.70
N PRO A 145 -2.30 0.19 3.63
CA PRO A 145 -1.78 1.52 3.35
C PRO A 145 -0.46 1.50 2.56
N LEU A 146 -0.37 2.37 1.57
CA LEU A 146 0.85 2.73 0.86
C LEU A 146 1.48 3.94 1.53
N SER A 147 2.64 3.73 2.15
CA SER A 147 3.42 4.79 2.78
C SER A 147 4.47 5.34 1.83
N TYR A 148 4.52 6.67 1.70
CA TYR A 148 5.54 7.37 0.92
C TYR A 148 6.50 8.12 1.84
N TYR A 149 7.81 7.94 1.61
CA TYR A 149 8.84 8.63 2.38
C TYR A 149 9.29 9.89 1.66
N LYS A 150 9.24 11.02 2.37
CA LYS A 150 9.81 12.28 1.89
C LYS A 150 11.31 12.07 1.62
N ASN A 151 11.78 12.49 0.44
CA ASN A 151 13.16 12.31 -0.05
C ASN A 151 13.54 10.89 -0.47
N ARG A 152 12.57 10.00 -0.70
CA ARG A 152 12.76 8.74 -1.43
C ARG A 152 11.92 8.76 -2.70
N ASP A 153 12.41 8.05 -3.70
CA ASP A 153 11.79 7.84 -5.02
C ASP A 153 10.86 6.62 -5.05
N TYR A 154 10.55 6.04 -3.90
CA TYR A 154 9.67 4.87 -3.77
C TYR A 154 8.61 5.07 -2.69
N ALA A 155 7.48 4.41 -2.89
CA ALA A 155 6.49 4.16 -1.86
C ALA A 155 6.52 2.68 -1.46
N CYS A 156 5.98 2.34 -0.29
CA CYS A 156 6.09 0.98 0.24
C CYS A 156 4.81 0.56 0.96
N PHE A 157 4.36 -0.66 0.69
CA PHE A 157 3.39 -1.38 1.51
C PHE A 157 4.12 -2.08 2.65
N PHE A 158 3.86 -1.70 3.90
CA PHE A 158 4.50 -2.30 5.08
C PHE A 158 3.72 -3.50 5.59
N SER A 159 2.41 -3.36 5.66
CA SER A 159 1.46 -4.43 5.93
C SER A 159 0.71 -4.84 4.66
N ALA A 160 0.13 -6.04 4.70
CA ALA A 160 -0.73 -6.58 3.64
C ALA A 160 -1.88 -7.37 4.29
N ASN A 161 -2.48 -6.75 5.31
CA ASN A 161 -3.50 -7.38 6.13
C ASN A 161 -4.82 -7.43 5.36
N SER A 162 -5.58 -8.51 5.55
CA SER A 162 -6.92 -8.62 5.02
C SER A 162 -7.89 -7.73 5.80
N THR A 163 -9.10 -7.56 5.30
CA THR A 163 -10.15 -6.85 6.04
C THR A 163 -10.62 -7.60 7.29
N GLN A 164 -10.31 -8.89 7.40
CA GLN A 164 -10.73 -9.71 8.55
C GLN A 164 -10.24 -9.12 9.87
N LYS A 165 -11.12 -9.12 10.87
CA LYS A 165 -10.72 -8.83 12.24
C LYS A 165 -10.20 -10.12 12.89
N PRO A 166 -8.97 -10.13 13.44
CA PRO A 166 -8.47 -11.28 14.18
C PRO A 166 -9.38 -11.60 15.38
N ALA A 167 -9.70 -12.87 15.56
CA ALA A 167 -10.47 -13.39 16.68
C ALA A 167 -9.50 -13.68 17.83
N LEU A 168 -9.83 -13.17 19.01
CA LEU A 168 -9.06 -13.47 20.22
C LEU A 168 -9.57 -14.78 20.79
N TYR A 169 -8.68 -15.74 20.97
CA TYR A 169 -8.98 -17.02 21.61
C TYR A 169 -8.33 -17.08 23.00
N ASP A 170 -8.92 -17.87 23.90
CA ASP A 170 -8.44 -17.99 25.29
C ASP A 170 -7.03 -18.59 25.41
N THR A 171 -6.56 -19.27 24.35
CA THR A 171 -5.21 -19.83 24.27
C THR A 171 -4.34 -19.01 23.33
N ALA A 172 -3.12 -18.71 23.78
CA ALA A 172 -2.15 -17.94 23.00
C ALA A 172 -1.79 -18.64 21.68
N ASP A 173 -1.75 -19.98 21.69
CA ASP A 173 -1.46 -20.78 20.49
C ASP A 173 -2.56 -20.63 19.43
N ALA A 174 -3.84 -20.72 19.83
CA ALA A 174 -4.96 -20.54 18.90
C ALA A 174 -5.06 -19.09 18.35
N THR A 175 -4.64 -18.10 19.13
CA THR A 175 -4.55 -16.70 18.67
C THR A 175 -3.37 -16.50 17.72
N ALA A 176 -2.23 -17.16 17.93
CA ALA A 176 -1.05 -17.09 17.07
C ALA A 176 -1.21 -17.86 15.73
N GLU A 177 -2.10 -18.85 15.69
CA GLU A 177 -2.47 -19.55 14.46
C GLU A 177 -3.19 -18.65 13.45
N GLN A 178 -3.77 -17.51 13.89
CA GLN A 178 -4.33 -16.54 12.95
C GLN A 178 -3.23 -15.82 12.15
N PRO A 179 -3.30 -15.84 10.80
CA PRO A 179 -2.25 -15.31 9.93
C PRO A 179 -1.93 -13.82 10.15
N ASP A 180 -2.94 -13.04 10.54
CA ASP A 180 -2.90 -11.58 10.61
C ASP A 180 -2.23 -11.04 11.90
N GLN A 181 -2.05 -11.90 12.91
CA GLN A 181 -1.33 -11.60 14.16
C GLN A 181 0.16 -11.96 14.09
N ARG A 182 0.63 -12.60 13.00
CA ARG A 182 2.05 -12.94 12.87
C ARG A 182 2.86 -11.69 12.53
N PRO A 183 3.83 -11.29 13.38
CA PRO A 183 4.72 -10.17 13.03
C PRO A 183 5.41 -10.45 11.70
N PRO A 184 5.80 -9.42 10.93
CA PRO A 184 6.60 -9.62 9.73
C PRO A 184 7.82 -10.46 10.13
N ALA A 185 7.96 -11.63 9.52
CA ALA A 185 9.03 -12.56 9.86
C ALA A 185 10.37 -11.89 9.54
N VAL A 186 11.01 -11.29 10.55
CA VAL A 186 12.40 -10.81 10.50
C VAL A 186 13.38 -12.00 10.51
N HIS A 187 12.87 -13.22 10.62
CA HIS A 187 13.67 -14.42 10.46
C HIS A 187 12.83 -15.49 9.77
N LEU A 188 13.04 -15.68 8.47
CA LEU A 188 12.73 -16.97 7.86
C LEU A 188 13.72 -17.97 8.48
N PRO A 189 13.28 -19.06 9.12
CA PRO A 189 14.16 -20.22 9.23
C PRO A 189 14.48 -20.63 7.80
N VAL A 190 15.78 -20.81 7.54
CA VAL A 190 16.30 -21.41 6.31
C VAL A 190 15.43 -22.63 6.01
N VAL A 191 14.69 -22.58 4.91
CA VAL A 191 13.96 -23.74 4.40
C VAL A 191 15.04 -24.82 4.17
N PRO A 192 15.01 -25.97 4.86
CA PRO A 192 15.95 -27.02 4.54
C PRO A 192 15.67 -27.41 3.09
N HIS A 193 16.71 -27.39 2.26
CA HIS A 193 16.67 -27.88 0.89
C HIS A 193 15.88 -29.20 0.86
N CYS A 194 14.71 -29.19 0.21
CA CYS A 194 14.08 -30.42 -0.24
C CYS A 194 15.11 -31.11 -1.14
N ALA A 195 15.70 -32.19 -0.61
CA ALA A 195 16.53 -33.09 -1.37
C ALA A 195 15.71 -33.59 -2.56
N LEU A 196 16.19 -33.29 -3.77
CA LEU A 196 15.72 -33.94 -4.98
C LEU A 196 16.00 -35.45 -4.84
N PRO A 197 15.01 -36.34 -5.08
CA PRO A 197 15.29 -37.77 -5.07
C PRO A 197 16.22 -38.10 -6.23
N GLU A 198 17.33 -38.77 -5.91
CA GLU A 198 18.32 -39.28 -6.86
C GLU A 198 17.66 -40.15 -7.93
N ALA A 199 18.02 -39.88 -9.18
CA ALA A 199 17.66 -40.72 -10.31
C ALA A 199 18.30 -42.12 -10.16
N TYR A 200 17.49 -43.16 -10.29
CA TYR A 200 17.96 -44.54 -10.44
C TYR A 200 18.82 -44.69 -11.71
N PRO A 201 19.98 -45.37 -11.66
CA PRO A 201 20.68 -45.77 -12.87
C PRO A 201 20.08 -47.04 -13.47
N ALA A 202 20.18 -47.15 -14.79
CA ALA A 202 19.82 -48.32 -15.59
C ALA A 202 20.81 -49.48 -15.42
#